data_AF-A0A917Y2J5-F1
#
_entry.id   AF-A0A917Y2J5-F1
#
_cell.length_a   1.000
_cell.length_b   1.000
_cell.length_c   1.000
_cell.angle_alpha   90.00
_cell.angle_beta   90.00
_cell.angle_gamma   90.00
#
_symmetry.space_group_name_H-M   'P 1'
#
loop_
_entity.id
_entity.type
_entity.pdbx_description
1 polymer ?
#
loop_
_entity_poly.entity_id
_entity_poly.type
_entity_poly.pdbx_seq_one_letter_code
_entity_poly.pdbx_strand_id
1 'polypeptide(L)'
;MSLLEYSLRMEAFQLQQVDKHNELHLQAWLNNAAGATKEQGKKHVPVFKSYKDFFDYEKELKEVTKARNSTKIKIDQKTRRLARLASAVNSN
;
A
#
# COMPACT_ATOMS: atom_id res chain seq x y z
N MET A 1 17.86 14.28 -11.32
CA MET A 1 16.72 13.34 -11.40
C MET A 1 15.78 13.77 -12.53
N SER A 2 15.48 12.90 -13.48
CA SER A 2 14.52 13.21 -14.58
C SER A 2 13.06 12.97 -14.13
N LEU A 3 12.07 13.50 -14.87
CA LEU A 3 10.65 13.23 -14.57
C LEU A 3 10.32 11.73 -14.62
N LEU A 4 10.92 11.01 -15.58
CA LEU A 4 10.78 9.56 -15.72
C LEU A 4 11.35 8.85 -14.49
N GLU A 5 12.57 9.21 -14.09
CA GLU A 5 13.24 8.62 -12.93
C GLU A 5 12.48 8.89 -11.63
N TYR A 6 11.98 10.12 -11.44
CA TYR A 6 11.11 10.46 -10.31
C TYR A 6 9.85 9.60 -10.30
N SER A 7 9.16 9.47 -11.45
CA SER A 7 7.95 8.66 -11.52
C SER A 7 8.20 7.20 -11.20
N LEU A 8 9.32 6.63 -11.67
CA LEU A 8 9.70 5.24 -11.41
C LEU A 8 10.04 5.02 -9.93
N ARG A 9 10.77 5.95 -9.31
CA ARG A 9 11.07 5.90 -7.87
C ARG A 9 9.81 6.02 -7.02
N MET A 10 8.88 6.91 -7.39
CA MET A 10 7.59 7.02 -6.71
C MET A 10 6.73 5.76 -6.88
N GLU A 11 6.78 5.10 -8.04
CA GLU A 11 6.12 3.81 -8.28
C GLU A 11 6.68 2.72 -7.37
N ALA A 12 8.01 2.57 -7.34
CA ALA A 12 8.67 1.62 -6.45
C ALA A 12 8.33 1.89 -4.97
N PHE A 13 8.32 3.17 -4.57
CA PHE A 13 7.95 3.56 -3.22
C PHE A 13 6.50 3.20 -2.87
N GLN A 14 5.54 3.44 -3.77
CA GLN A 14 4.14 3.09 -3.53
C GLN A 14 3.96 1.58 -3.38
N LEU A 15 4.62 0.77 -4.21
CA LEU A 15 4.60 -0.69 -4.08
C LEU A 15 5.21 -1.15 -2.76
N GLN A 16 6.38 -0.61 -2.40
CA GLN A 16 7.04 -0.90 -1.12
C GLN A 16 6.15 -0.53 0.08
N GLN A 17 5.36 0.53 -0.01
CA GLN A 17 4.41 0.91 1.03
C GLN A 17 3.27 -0.11 1.18
N VAL A 18 2.77 -0.67 0.07
CA VAL A 18 1.77 -1.76 0.12
C VAL A 18 2.36 -3.01 0.77
N ASP A 19 3.61 -3.36 0.46
CA ASP A 19 4.30 -4.48 1.10
C ASP A 19 4.46 -4.26 2.61
N LYS A 20 4.86 -3.05 3.02
CA LYS A 20 4.97 -2.67 4.42
C LYS A 20 3.63 -2.73 5.15
N HIS A 21 2.55 -2.28 4.51
CA HIS A 21 1.21 -2.42 5.08
C HIS A 21 0.84 -3.89 5.26
N ASN A 22 1.16 -4.75 4.29
CA ASN A 22 0.93 -6.19 4.41
C ASN A 22 1.67 -6.79 5.60
N GLU A 23 2.93 -6.44 5.82
CA GLU A 23 3.70 -6.92 6.98
C GLU A 23 3.08 -6.46 8.31
N LEU A 24 2.70 -5.18 8.41
CA LEU A 24 2.05 -4.62 9.59
C LEU A 24 0.69 -5.29 9.87
N HIS A 25 -0.11 -5.51 8.82
CA HIS A 25 -1.38 -6.20 8.93
C HIS A 25 -1.19 -7.67 9.31
N LEU A 26 -0.16 -8.34 8.80
CA LEU A 26 0.15 -9.71 9.19
C LEU A 26 0.57 -9.79 10.67
N GLN A 27 1.37 -8.84 11.14
CA GLN A 27 1.72 -8.76 12.56
C GLN A 27 0.49 -8.51 13.43
N ALA A 28 -0.37 -7.56 13.04
CA ALA A 28 -1.63 -7.29 13.73
C ALA A 28 -2.57 -8.51 13.72
N TRP A 29 -2.61 -9.23 12.60
CA TRP A 29 -3.36 -10.48 12.46
C TRP A 29 -2.88 -11.55 13.42
N LEU A 30 -1.57 -11.79 13.49
CA LEU A 30 -0.98 -12.79 14.41
C LEU A 30 -1.26 -12.41 15.86
N ASN A 31 -1.14 -11.12 16.20
CA ASN A 31 -1.47 -10.61 17.53
C ASN A 31 -2.97 -10.75 17.86
N ASN A 32 -3.85 -10.52 16.89
CA ASN A 32 -5.30 -10.58 17.08
C ASN A 32 -5.85 -12.03 17.05
N ALA A 33 -5.30 -12.91 16.20
CA ALA A 33 -5.63 -14.33 16.17
C ALA A 33 -5.30 -15.03 17.50
N ALA A 34 -4.34 -14.50 18.25
CA ALA A 34 -4.02 -14.96 19.61
C ALA A 34 -5.10 -14.63 20.66
N GLY A 35 -6.05 -13.71 20.38
CA GLY A 35 -7.02 -13.23 21.38
C GLY A 35 -8.48 -13.13 20.94
N ALA A 36 -8.78 -13.07 19.64
CA ALA A 36 -10.12 -12.74 19.14
C ALA A 36 -10.93 -13.99 18.78
N THR A 37 -11.58 -14.58 19.79
CA THR A 37 -12.73 -15.45 19.56
C THR A 37 -14.03 -14.70 19.87
N LYS A 38 -14.99 -14.76 18.95
CA LYS A 38 -16.36 -14.29 19.14
C LYS A 38 -17.22 -15.47 19.57
N GLU A 39 -18.09 -15.26 20.54
CA GLU A 39 -19.12 -16.26 20.85
C GLU A 39 -20.18 -16.29 19.76
N GLN A 40 -20.36 -17.45 19.14
CA GLN A 40 -21.45 -17.75 18.23
C GLN A 40 -22.25 -18.91 18.84
N GLY A 41 -23.28 -18.58 19.63
CA GLY A 41 -24.04 -19.55 20.41
C GLY A 41 -23.19 -20.16 21.53
N LYS A 42 -22.99 -21.48 21.54
CA LYS A 42 -22.15 -22.20 22.52
C LYS A 42 -20.69 -22.40 22.07
N LYS A 43 -20.26 -21.78 20.97
CA LYS A 43 -18.93 -22.00 20.37
C LYS A 43 -18.17 -20.69 20.24
N HIS A 44 -16.87 -20.75 20.49
CA HIS A 44 -15.92 -19.68 20.20
C HIS A 44 -15.45 -19.81 18.75
N VAL A 45 -15.70 -18.78 17.94
CA VAL A 45 -15.31 -18.73 16.52
C VAL A 45 -14.41 -17.51 16.29
N PRO A 46 -13.29 -17.63 15.56
CA PRO A 46 -12.47 -16.48 15.21
C PRO A 46 -13.28 -15.40 14.47
N VAL A 47 -13.07 -14.12 14.81
CA VAL A 47 -13.80 -12.98 14.19
C VAL A 47 -13.58 -12.92 12.68
N PHE A 48 -12.39 -13.31 12.23
CA PHE A 48 -11.99 -13.39 10.84
C PHE A 48 -11.57 -14.83 10.55
N LYS A 49 -11.99 -15.38 9.41
CA LYS A 49 -11.72 -16.78 9.06
C LYS A 49 -10.35 -16.97 8.41
N SER A 50 -9.87 -15.93 7.72
CA SER A 50 -8.58 -15.91 7.05
C SER A 50 -7.96 -14.53 7.11
N TYR A 51 -6.64 -14.47 6.90
CA TYR A 51 -5.93 -13.20 6.79
C TYR A 51 -6.46 -12.32 5.64
N LYS A 52 -6.92 -12.94 4.54
CA LYS A 52 -7.50 -12.22 3.39
C LYS A 52 -8.79 -11.45 3.75
N ASP A 53 -9.55 -11.94 4.73
CA ASP A 53 -10.74 -11.24 5.25
C ASP A 53 -10.36 -10.02 6.09
N PHE A 54 -9.15 -10.00 6.66
CA PHE A 54 -8.61 -8.88 7.43
C PHE A 54 -7.90 -7.86 6.54
N PHE A 55 -7.11 -8.32 5.58
CA PHE A 55 -6.37 -7.49 4.64
C PHE A 55 -6.24 -8.17 3.27
N ASP A 56 -6.77 -7.52 2.23
CA ASP A 56 -6.69 -8.00 0.85
C ASP A 56 -5.58 -7.28 0.09
N TYR A 57 -4.37 -7.84 0.17
CA TYR A 57 -3.17 -7.34 -0.51
C TYR A 57 -3.36 -7.22 -2.04
N GLU A 58 -4.07 -8.16 -2.66
CA GLU A 58 -4.28 -8.14 -4.11
C GLU A 58 -5.15 -6.96 -4.53
N LYS A 59 -6.10 -6.59 -3.68
CA LYS A 59 -6.96 -5.41 -3.91
C LYS A 59 -6.16 -4.12 -3.80
N GLU A 60 -5.31 -3.98 -2.78
CA GLU A 60 -4.44 -2.80 -2.61
C GLU A 60 -3.48 -2.63 -3.79
N LEU A 61 -2.84 -3.71 -4.24
CA LEU A 61 -2.00 -3.68 -5.44
C LEU A 61 -2.77 -3.25 -6.69
N LYS A 62 -4.00 -3.74 -6.85
CA LYS A 62 -4.87 -3.35 -7.97
C LYS A 62 -5.24 -1.88 -7.92
N GLU A 63 -5.54 -1.32 -6.75
CA GLU A 63 -5.85 0.10 -6.62
C GLU A 63 -4.65 1.00 -6.94
N VAL A 64 -3.45 0.66 -6.46
CA VAL A 64 -2.21 1.39 -6.82
C VAL A 64 -1.95 1.30 -8.33
N THR A 65 -2.12 0.11 -8.92
CA THR A 65 -1.92 -0.12 -10.36
C THR A 65 -2.98 0.58 -11.21
N LYS A 66 -4.24 0.61 -10.76
CA LYS A 66 -5.35 1.29 -11.44
C LYS A 66 -5.17 2.80 -11.39
N ALA A 67 -4.81 3.34 -10.23
CA ALA A 67 -4.45 4.75 -10.07
C ALA A 67 -3.32 5.14 -11.03
N ARG A 68 -2.32 4.27 -11.23
CA ARG A 68 -1.26 4.48 -12.23
C ARG A 68 -1.81 4.58 -13.65
N ASN A 69 -2.65 3.62 -14.06
CA ASN A 69 -3.18 3.56 -15.42
C ASN A 69 -4.11 4.76 -15.73
N SER A 70 -4.85 5.28 -14.74
CA SER A 70 -5.62 6.52 -14.87
C SER A 70 -4.76 7.78 -14.88
N THR A 71 -3.61 7.79 -14.18
CA THR A 71 -2.72 8.95 -14.05
C THR A 71 -1.83 9.19 -15.28
N LYS A 72 -1.67 8.19 -16.15
CA LYS A 72 -1.00 8.36 -17.47
C LYS A 72 -1.59 9.48 -18.33
N ILE A 73 -2.81 9.94 -18.03
CA ILE A 73 -3.56 10.92 -18.84
C ILE A 73 -3.38 12.37 -18.33
N LYS A 74 -2.84 12.63 -17.13
CA LYS A 74 -2.65 14.00 -16.60
C LYS A 74 -1.37 14.14 -15.78
N ILE A 75 -0.26 14.50 -16.44
CA ILE A 75 0.93 14.98 -15.74
C ILE A 75 0.59 16.35 -15.13
N ASP A 76 0.20 16.36 -13.86
CA ASP A 76 -0.15 17.55 -13.12
C ASP A 76 1.07 18.48 -12.90
N GLN A 77 0.84 19.80 -12.86
CA GLN A 77 1.89 20.78 -12.64
C GLN A 77 2.61 20.55 -11.30
N LYS A 78 1.91 20.02 -10.30
CA LYS A 78 2.46 19.64 -9.00
C LYS A 78 3.54 18.57 -9.13
N THR A 79 3.32 17.53 -9.94
CA THR A 79 4.28 16.43 -10.16
C THR A 79 5.57 16.95 -10.79
N ARG A 80 5.47 17.88 -11.75
CA ARG A 80 6.65 18.52 -12.37
C ARG A 80 7.45 19.35 -11.35
N ARG A 81 6.78 20.08 -10.46
CA ARG A 81 7.44 20.84 -9.38
C ARG A 81 8.17 19.91 -8.41
N LEU A 82 7.52 18.83 -7.99
CA LEU A 82 8.12 17.84 -7.09
C LEU A 82 9.35 17.15 -7.70
N ALA A 83 9.27 16.75 -8.97
CA ALA A 83 10.41 16.17 -9.68
C ALA A 83 11.62 17.13 -9.74
N ARG A 84 11.38 18.43 -9.97
CA ARG A 84 12.45 19.45 -9.94
C ARG A 84 13.06 19.61 -8.55
N LEU A 85 12.25 19.65 -7.49
CA LEU A 85 12.75 19.72 -6.11
C LEU A 85 13.59 18.50 -5.76
N ALA A 86 13.09 17.30 -6.06
CA ALA A 86 13.82 16.06 -5.86
C ALA A 86 15.16 16.06 -6.62
N SER A 87 15.17 16.59 -7.84
CA SER A 87 16.40 16.72 -8.62
C SER A 87 17.43 17.67 -7.98
N ALA A 88 16.98 18.78 -7.37
CA ALA A 88 17.84 19.76 -6.73
C ALA A 88 18.42 19.27 -5.40
N VAL A 89 17.65 18.48 -4.63
CA VAL A 89 18.10 17.87 -3.37
C VAL A 89 19.15 16.80 -3.63
N ASN A 90 19.00 16.00 -4.69
CA ASN A 90 19.93 14.91 -5.02
C ASN A 90 21.23 15.39 -5.68
N SER A 91 21.38 16.69 -5.92
CA SER A 91 22.57 17.32 -6.50
C SER A 91 23.42 18.10 -5.49
N ASN A 92 23.02 18.16 -4.21
CA ASN A 92 23.85 18.58 -3.08
C ASN A 92 24.33 17.34 -2.31
#